data_AF-A0A4P8IHN7-F1
#
_entry.id   AF-A0A4P8IHN7-F1
#
_cell.length_a   1.000
_cell.length_b   1.000
_cell.length_c   1.000
_cell.angle_alpha   90.00
_cell.angle_beta   90.00
_cell.angle_gamma   90.00
#
_symmetry.space_group_name_H-M   'P 1'
#
loop_
_entity.id
_entity.type
_entity.pdbx_description
1 polymer ?
#
loop_
_entity_poly.entity_id
_entity_poly.type
_entity_poly.pdbx_seq_one_letter_code
_entity_poly.pdbx_strand_id
1 'polypeptide(L)'
;MSKDVYIVHCVDTEGPLYESLEATFSRLKEIFGVDLEPTRKNLNKIQNREIDLNGKEDLVADAFADNRISTLGSWTEVDKVLDDLMSESFRNKVVDSENNGWVFNWFCLDHVGFTGNNPRRRDAGFGNIYEHYLTKIKENHCEKKDLLQFHYHPLPFNGHYNYCGTSYINSNNLFEIMCRRLIDKQAFPASYRAGMEAERPDAHWFLEQWIPFDYSNDSYERENSSRQPDLRDGRYGDWRHASMKWRPYHPSHDDYQEEGYCHRWITRCISLDSRVAKLETQDVKEAFEQADRGETAILSFANHDFRDMHKEVENAMYMIKSTADKYPDVKYHFVDAIEAMKKTEGLEAAAPEFNVKLAKDQDNDACELVVMARNSIFGTQPFLAIKTITGQYFWDNWDYGLQKGKWTYVFDDKTLHFNTIDTIAFASNNDEGKTEIIIVKVREGKGLRLYKHGQRILQKQEFNL
;
A
#
# COMPACT_ATOMS: atom_id res chain seq x y z
N MET A 1 -19.18 13.14 21.81
CA MET A 1 -18.42 12.40 20.79
C MET A 1 -17.56 13.40 20.07
N SER A 2 -16.37 13.01 19.65
CA SER A 2 -15.47 13.91 18.93
C SER A 2 -15.99 14.12 17.50
N LYS A 3 -15.78 15.30 16.93
CA LYS A 3 -16.24 15.68 15.58
C LYS A 3 -15.01 15.85 14.70
N ASP A 4 -14.37 14.74 14.37
CA ASP A 4 -13.08 14.73 13.70
C ASP A 4 -13.15 14.07 12.31
N VAL A 5 -12.44 14.66 11.36
CA VAL A 5 -12.15 14.10 10.04
C VAL A 5 -10.64 13.89 9.93
N TYR A 6 -10.20 12.65 9.82
CA TYR A 6 -8.81 12.31 9.54
C TYR A 6 -8.60 12.26 8.03
N ILE A 7 -7.75 13.15 7.53
CA ILE A 7 -7.40 13.25 6.12
C ILE A 7 -6.17 12.39 5.86
N VAL A 8 -6.29 11.43 4.93
CA VAL A 8 -5.20 10.51 4.58
C VAL A 8 -4.93 10.58 3.09
N HIS A 9 -3.79 11.15 2.73
CA HIS A 9 -3.29 11.13 1.36
C HIS A 9 -2.41 9.89 1.14
N CYS A 10 -2.93 8.94 0.39
CA CYS A 10 -2.22 7.75 -0.06
C CYS A 10 -1.52 8.03 -1.39
N VAL A 11 -0.23 7.73 -1.51
CA VAL A 11 0.47 7.78 -2.79
C VAL A 11 0.88 6.36 -3.16
N ASP A 12 0.29 5.84 -4.23
CA ASP A 12 0.73 4.59 -4.84
C ASP A 12 2.08 4.87 -5.52
N THR A 13 3.11 4.39 -4.85
CA THR A 13 4.49 4.78 -5.09
C THR A 13 5.16 3.69 -5.90
N GLU A 14 5.30 3.93 -7.21
CA GLU A 14 5.80 2.97 -8.18
C GLU A 14 7.11 3.42 -8.85
N GLY A 15 7.58 4.63 -8.58
CA GLY A 15 8.74 5.22 -9.23
C GLY A 15 8.45 5.64 -10.69
N PRO A 16 9.48 5.98 -11.47
CA PRO A 16 9.31 6.58 -12.79
C PRO A 16 8.57 5.65 -13.77
N LEU A 17 7.80 6.28 -14.68
CA LEU A 17 7.05 5.62 -15.73
C LEU A 17 7.28 6.37 -17.05
N TYR A 18 7.99 5.74 -17.98
CA TYR A 18 8.14 6.27 -19.34
C TYR A 18 7.05 5.71 -20.26
N GLU A 19 6.34 6.57 -20.99
CA GLU A 19 5.41 6.14 -22.05
C GLU A 19 5.75 6.80 -23.39
N SER A 20 5.97 5.97 -24.42
CA SER A 20 6.13 6.48 -25.79
C SER A 20 4.77 6.71 -26.45
N LEU A 21 4.76 7.54 -27.50
CA LEU A 21 3.55 7.82 -28.27
C LEU A 21 2.99 6.54 -28.91
N GLU A 22 3.84 5.66 -29.40
CA GLU A 22 3.46 4.36 -29.96
C GLU A 22 2.79 3.48 -28.91
N ALA A 23 3.30 3.49 -27.68
CA ALA A 23 2.70 2.75 -26.56
C ALA A 23 1.33 3.34 -26.16
N THR A 24 1.16 4.66 -26.24
CA THR A 24 -0.15 5.33 -26.04
C THR A 24 -1.18 4.87 -27.07
N PHE A 25 -0.81 4.84 -28.36
CA PHE A 25 -1.71 4.37 -29.41
C PHE A 25 -1.95 2.85 -29.36
N SER A 26 -0.98 2.08 -28.86
CA SER A 26 -1.19 0.65 -28.58
C SER A 26 -2.29 0.45 -27.53
N ARG A 27 -2.30 1.27 -26.46
CA ARG A 27 -3.38 1.28 -25.46
C ARG A 27 -4.72 1.72 -26.06
N LEU A 28 -4.72 2.70 -26.96
CA LEU A 28 -5.94 3.13 -27.66
C LEU A 28 -6.59 1.96 -28.41
N LYS A 29 -5.77 1.18 -29.11
CA LYS A 29 -6.21 -0.04 -29.79
C LYS A 29 -6.67 -1.12 -28.81
N GLU A 30 -5.92 -1.35 -27.74
CA GLU A 30 -6.23 -2.37 -26.72
C GLU A 30 -7.56 -2.07 -25.99
N ILE A 31 -7.78 -0.83 -25.57
CA ILE A 31 -8.92 -0.44 -24.74
C ILE A 31 -10.18 -0.20 -25.60
N PHE A 32 -10.03 0.48 -26.74
CA PHE A 32 -11.18 0.98 -27.51
C PHE A 32 -11.36 0.31 -28.87
N GLY A 33 -10.39 -0.49 -29.32
CA GLY A 33 -10.36 -1.09 -30.66
C GLY A 33 -10.05 -0.09 -31.77
N VAL A 34 -9.50 1.08 -31.42
CA VAL A 34 -9.24 2.18 -32.37
C VAL A 34 -7.80 2.09 -32.84
N ASP A 35 -7.61 1.92 -34.15
CA ASP A 35 -6.29 1.82 -34.79
C ASP A 35 -6.00 3.11 -35.57
N LEU A 36 -5.00 3.87 -35.11
CA LEU A 36 -4.61 5.15 -35.68
C LEU A 36 -3.09 5.27 -35.70
N GLU A 37 -2.57 5.97 -36.70
CA GLU A 37 -1.16 6.33 -36.79
C GLU A 37 -0.71 7.12 -35.54
N PRO A 38 0.37 6.70 -34.86
CA PRO A 38 0.83 7.30 -33.60
C PRO A 38 1.51 8.65 -33.85
N THR A 39 0.70 9.69 -34.01
CA THR A 39 1.18 11.07 -34.25
C THR A 39 0.61 12.03 -33.21
N ARG A 40 1.40 13.04 -32.84
CA ARG A 40 0.94 14.11 -31.93
C ARG A 40 -0.32 14.80 -32.46
N LYS A 41 -0.43 14.96 -33.78
CA LYS A 41 -1.61 15.51 -34.44
C LYS A 41 -2.85 14.66 -34.15
N ASN A 42 -2.75 13.34 -34.26
CA ASN A 42 -3.87 12.45 -33.96
C ASN A 42 -4.19 12.41 -32.46
N LEU A 43 -3.18 12.47 -31.59
CA LEU A 43 -3.40 12.55 -30.13
C LEU A 43 -4.19 13.81 -29.76
N ASN A 44 -3.81 14.98 -30.29
CA ASN A 44 -4.53 16.22 -30.04
C ASN A 44 -5.99 16.14 -30.54
N LYS A 45 -6.21 15.54 -31.71
CA LYS A 45 -7.56 15.33 -32.24
C LYS A 45 -8.40 14.43 -31.33
N ILE A 46 -7.81 13.36 -30.80
CA ILE A 46 -8.47 12.47 -29.82
C ILE A 46 -8.89 13.26 -28.59
N GLN A 47 -7.96 14.01 -28.00
CA GLN A 47 -8.19 14.80 -26.79
C GLN A 47 -9.27 15.89 -26.98
N ASN A 48 -9.36 16.44 -28.19
CA ASN A 48 -10.35 17.46 -28.54
C ASN A 48 -11.67 16.90 -29.11
N ARG A 49 -11.86 15.58 -29.15
CA ARG A 49 -13.06 14.92 -29.74
C ARG A 49 -13.26 15.23 -31.22
N GLU A 50 -12.18 15.43 -31.96
CA GLU A 50 -12.18 15.79 -33.40
C GLU A 50 -12.12 14.56 -34.33
N ILE A 51 -12.07 13.35 -33.78
CA ILE A 51 -12.14 12.09 -34.53
C ILE A 51 -13.49 11.45 -34.24
N ASP A 52 -14.23 11.08 -35.29
CA ASP A 52 -15.42 10.26 -35.16
C ASP A 52 -15.04 8.85 -34.71
N LEU A 53 -15.46 8.49 -33.50
CA LEU A 53 -15.21 7.22 -32.83
C LEU A 53 -16.51 6.49 -32.52
N ASN A 54 -17.58 6.78 -33.27
CA ASN A 54 -18.91 6.18 -33.16
C ASN A 54 -19.50 6.29 -31.75
N GLY A 55 -19.44 7.48 -31.14
CA GLY A 55 -20.03 7.75 -29.81
C GLY A 55 -19.10 7.42 -28.63
N LYS A 56 -17.83 7.08 -28.89
CA LYS A 56 -16.81 6.82 -27.84
C LYS A 56 -15.93 8.04 -27.55
N GLU A 57 -16.16 9.17 -28.20
CA GLU A 57 -15.27 10.32 -28.22
C GLU A 57 -14.97 10.82 -26.81
N ASP A 58 -15.98 10.92 -25.94
CA ASP A 58 -15.80 11.35 -24.56
C ASP A 58 -14.96 10.38 -23.72
N LEU A 59 -15.21 9.06 -23.85
CA LEU A 59 -14.46 8.05 -23.11
C LEU A 59 -12.99 7.99 -23.55
N VAL A 60 -12.75 8.14 -24.85
CA VAL A 60 -11.40 8.13 -25.40
C VAL A 60 -10.68 9.43 -25.03
N ALA A 61 -11.33 10.59 -25.17
CA ALA A 61 -10.75 11.87 -24.76
C ALA A 61 -10.39 11.88 -23.26
N ASP A 62 -11.25 11.34 -22.39
CA ASP A 62 -10.96 11.20 -20.96
C ASP A 62 -9.77 10.26 -20.69
N ALA A 63 -9.74 9.08 -21.32
CA ALA A 63 -8.67 8.10 -21.13
C ALA A 63 -7.27 8.61 -21.53
N PHE A 64 -7.22 9.51 -22.50
CA PHE A 64 -6.00 10.08 -23.08
C PHE A 64 -5.81 11.57 -22.76
N ALA A 65 -6.55 12.09 -21.78
CA ALA A 65 -6.39 13.47 -21.32
C ALA A 65 -4.94 13.73 -20.88
N ASP A 66 -4.41 14.93 -21.17
CA ASP A 66 -3.00 15.27 -20.95
C ASP A 66 -2.53 14.97 -19.53
N ASN A 67 -3.34 15.30 -18.53
CA ASN A 67 -3.03 15.06 -17.12
C ASN A 67 -2.98 13.56 -16.74
N ARG A 68 -3.58 12.67 -17.53
CA ARG A 68 -3.55 11.22 -17.29
C ARG A 68 -2.37 10.52 -17.95
N ILE A 69 -1.93 11.02 -19.11
CA ILE A 69 -0.86 10.39 -19.91
C ILE A 69 0.50 11.07 -19.76
N SER A 70 0.54 12.26 -19.15
CA SER A 70 1.79 12.95 -18.81
C SER A 70 2.40 12.29 -17.58
N THR A 71 3.45 11.51 -17.79
CA THR A 71 4.16 10.77 -16.74
C THR A 71 5.60 11.26 -16.59
N LEU A 72 6.14 11.12 -15.38
CA LEU A 72 7.53 11.40 -15.01
C LEU A 72 8.36 10.16 -15.33
N GLY A 73 9.16 10.22 -16.39
CA GLY A 73 9.84 9.07 -16.99
C GLY A 73 11.22 8.75 -16.39
N SER A 74 11.68 9.52 -15.42
CA SER A 74 12.98 9.37 -14.77
C SER A 74 12.94 9.81 -13.32
N TRP A 75 13.86 9.29 -12.50
CA TRP A 75 14.00 9.71 -11.11
C TRP A 75 14.26 11.21 -10.96
N THR A 76 15.03 11.82 -11.87
CA THR A 76 15.24 13.28 -11.86
C THR A 76 13.93 14.08 -12.01
N GLU A 77 12.99 13.59 -12.81
CA GLU A 77 11.68 14.25 -12.97
C GLU A 77 10.80 14.04 -11.74
N VAL A 78 10.79 12.83 -11.17
CA VAL A 78 10.09 12.52 -9.91
C VAL A 78 10.64 13.36 -8.76
N ASP A 79 11.96 13.37 -8.59
CA ASP A 79 12.64 14.11 -7.51
C ASP A 79 12.35 15.61 -7.56
N LYS A 80 12.32 16.20 -8.77
CA LYS A 80 11.96 17.60 -8.93
C LYS A 80 10.55 17.92 -8.40
N VAL A 81 9.60 17.01 -8.60
CA VAL A 81 8.23 17.15 -8.09
C VAL A 81 8.21 16.93 -6.57
N LEU A 82 8.91 15.91 -6.07
CA LEU A 82 8.99 15.61 -4.65
C LEU A 82 9.64 16.75 -3.84
N ASP A 83 10.69 17.39 -4.38
CA ASP A 83 11.39 18.50 -3.72
C ASP A 83 10.46 19.69 -3.42
N ASP A 84 9.48 19.97 -4.29
CA ASP A 84 8.46 21.00 -4.01
C ASP A 84 7.34 20.46 -3.12
N LEU A 85 6.74 19.31 -3.45
CA LEU A 85 5.61 18.75 -2.70
C LEU A 85 5.94 18.49 -1.22
N MET A 86 7.17 18.04 -0.94
CA MET A 86 7.62 17.74 0.41
C MET A 86 8.09 18.97 1.18
N SER A 87 8.21 20.14 0.51
CA SER A 87 8.61 21.39 1.15
C SER A 87 7.58 21.86 2.19
N GLU A 88 8.04 22.59 3.21
CA GLU A 88 7.14 23.24 4.17
C GLU A 88 6.19 24.23 3.48
N SER A 89 6.68 24.96 2.46
CA SER A 89 5.86 25.92 1.70
C SER A 89 4.67 25.26 1.02
N PHE A 90 4.87 24.11 0.39
CA PHE A 90 3.78 23.39 -0.25
C PHE A 90 2.82 22.81 0.79
N ARG A 91 3.37 22.10 1.80
CA ARG A 91 2.56 21.45 2.84
C ARG A 91 1.71 22.42 3.66
N ASN A 92 2.17 23.65 3.83
CA ASN A 92 1.49 24.68 4.63
C ASN A 92 0.58 25.60 3.79
N LYS A 93 0.37 25.31 2.48
CA LYS A 93 -0.66 25.99 1.66
C LYS A 93 -2.05 25.87 2.30
N VAL A 94 -2.34 24.69 2.85
CA VAL A 94 -3.47 24.44 3.73
C VAL A 94 -2.95 23.72 4.97
N VAL A 95 -3.31 24.24 6.14
CA VAL A 95 -3.03 23.61 7.43
C VAL A 95 -4.30 23.01 8.01
N ASP A 96 -4.14 22.03 8.90
CA ASP A 96 -5.25 21.40 9.59
C ASP A 96 -5.74 22.22 10.80
N SER A 97 -6.70 21.66 11.55
CA SER A 97 -7.30 22.34 12.71
C SER A 97 -6.34 22.54 13.89
N GLU A 98 -5.17 21.90 13.84
CA GLU A 98 -4.09 22.03 14.81
C GLU A 98 -2.86 22.76 14.23
N ASN A 99 -3.04 23.42 13.07
CA ASN A 99 -2.01 24.17 12.36
C ASN A 99 -0.84 23.30 11.85
N ASN A 100 -1.08 22.01 11.62
CA ASN A 100 -0.13 21.12 10.95
C ASN A 100 -0.32 21.16 9.44
N GLY A 101 0.78 21.14 8.68
CA GLY A 101 0.73 21.02 7.21
C GLY A 101 0.48 19.59 6.74
N TRP A 102 0.28 19.43 5.43
CA TRP A 102 0.01 18.18 4.74
C TRP A 102 0.96 17.01 5.07
N VAL A 103 0.42 15.79 5.12
CA VAL A 103 1.12 14.51 5.39
C VAL A 103 0.98 13.59 4.17
N PHE A 104 2.09 12.95 3.75
CA PHE A 104 2.07 11.94 2.69
C PHE A 104 2.24 10.54 3.27
N ASN A 105 1.45 9.60 2.76
CA ASN A 105 1.56 8.17 3.04
C ASN A 105 1.99 7.45 1.76
N TRP A 106 3.26 7.07 1.68
CA TRP A 106 3.86 6.45 0.50
C TRP A 106 3.72 4.93 0.58
N PHE A 107 2.92 4.35 -0.31
CA PHE A 107 2.74 2.90 -0.40
C PHE A 107 3.66 2.39 -1.51
N CYS A 108 4.77 1.77 -1.13
CA CYS A 108 5.86 1.44 -2.06
C CYS A 108 5.72 0.04 -2.66
N LEU A 109 5.77 0.00 -4.00
CA LEU A 109 5.83 -1.21 -4.81
C LEU A 109 7.26 -1.67 -5.06
N ASP A 110 7.45 -2.99 -5.14
CA ASP A 110 8.66 -3.64 -5.65
C ASP A 110 8.38 -4.22 -7.05
N HIS A 111 9.01 -3.67 -8.10
CA HIS A 111 8.91 -4.20 -9.47
C HIS A 111 9.80 -5.44 -9.64
N VAL A 112 9.39 -6.57 -9.05
CA VAL A 112 10.20 -7.79 -8.99
C VAL A 112 9.42 -9.01 -9.45
N GLY A 113 10.09 -10.00 -10.05
CA GLY A 113 9.47 -11.25 -10.51
C GLY A 113 8.88 -11.17 -11.92
N PHE A 114 8.85 -9.99 -12.52
CA PHE A 114 8.46 -9.77 -13.91
C PHE A 114 9.56 -10.28 -14.86
N THR A 115 9.18 -11.15 -15.80
CA THR A 115 10.09 -11.85 -16.72
C THR A 115 9.99 -11.37 -18.18
N GLY A 116 9.01 -10.53 -18.47
CA GLY A 116 8.70 -10.07 -19.81
C GLY A 116 9.24 -8.68 -20.13
N ASN A 117 8.67 -8.04 -21.15
CA ASN A 117 9.13 -6.73 -21.61
C ASN A 117 8.93 -5.63 -20.55
N ASN A 118 9.91 -4.73 -20.46
CA ASN A 118 9.83 -3.51 -19.65
C ASN A 118 9.87 -2.24 -20.54
N PRO A 119 8.88 -2.02 -21.43
CA PRO A 119 8.90 -0.88 -22.34
C PRO A 119 8.69 0.46 -21.60
N ARG A 120 8.14 0.41 -20.38
CA ARG A 120 7.88 1.57 -19.53
C ARG A 120 9.04 1.97 -18.63
N ARG A 121 10.16 1.24 -18.72
CA ARG A 121 11.40 1.49 -17.97
C ARG A 121 11.16 1.55 -16.46
N ARG A 122 10.25 0.71 -15.95
CA ARG A 122 10.00 0.58 -14.51
C ARG A 122 11.31 0.22 -13.80
N ASP A 123 11.53 0.80 -12.64
CA ASP A 123 12.72 0.55 -11.84
C ASP A 123 12.62 -0.82 -11.14
N ALA A 124 13.18 -1.84 -11.79
CA ALA A 124 13.09 -3.23 -11.37
C ALA A 124 14.10 -3.56 -10.27
N GLY A 125 13.64 -4.10 -9.15
CA GLY A 125 14.52 -4.53 -8.08
C GLY A 125 13.84 -4.58 -6.72
N PHE A 126 14.43 -5.36 -5.82
CA PHE A 126 13.98 -5.45 -4.43
C PHE A 126 14.42 -4.22 -3.65
N GLY A 127 13.47 -3.48 -3.13
CA GLY A 127 13.67 -2.33 -2.26
C GLY A 127 13.92 -1.01 -2.98
N ASN A 128 14.06 -0.98 -4.31
CA ASN A 128 14.45 0.23 -5.04
C ASN A 128 13.56 1.43 -4.71
N ILE A 129 12.23 1.25 -4.85
CA ILE A 129 11.27 2.33 -4.58
C ILE A 129 11.23 2.68 -3.09
N TYR A 130 11.16 1.67 -2.21
CA TYR A 130 11.11 1.88 -0.76
C TYR A 130 12.34 2.65 -0.23
N GLU A 131 13.53 2.31 -0.71
CA GLU A 131 14.79 2.95 -0.31
C GLU A 131 14.90 4.38 -0.83
N HIS A 132 14.45 4.62 -2.07
CA HIS A 132 14.40 5.97 -2.65
C HIS A 132 13.55 6.89 -1.77
N TYR A 133 12.32 6.47 -1.45
CA TYR A 133 11.40 7.28 -0.63
C TYR A 133 11.84 7.39 0.83
N LEU A 134 12.44 6.35 1.41
CA LEU A 134 13.07 6.45 2.73
C LEU A 134 14.19 7.51 2.74
N THR A 135 14.93 7.63 1.64
CA THR A 135 15.97 8.65 1.48
C THR A 135 15.36 10.05 1.35
N LYS A 136 14.37 10.23 0.46
CA LYS A 136 13.65 11.51 0.30
C LYS A 136 13.01 12.01 1.60
N ILE A 137 12.42 11.12 2.39
CA ILE A 137 11.85 11.46 3.70
C ILE A 137 12.94 12.00 4.65
N LYS A 138 14.12 11.39 4.68
CA LYS A 138 15.24 11.85 5.53
C LYS A 138 15.82 13.18 5.06
N GLU A 139 16.00 13.33 3.76
CA GLU A 139 16.50 14.57 3.14
C GLU A 139 15.59 15.77 3.44
N ASN A 140 14.27 15.53 3.51
CA ASN A 140 13.26 16.54 3.81
C ASN A 140 12.84 16.59 5.29
N HIS A 141 13.56 15.91 6.19
CA HIS A 141 13.26 15.88 7.64
C HIS A 141 11.81 15.49 7.99
N CYS A 142 11.22 14.59 7.20
CA CYS A 142 9.83 14.18 7.30
C CYS A 142 9.65 12.85 8.04
N GLU A 143 10.68 12.31 8.72
CA GLU A 143 10.66 10.96 9.32
C GLU A 143 9.56 10.79 10.36
N LYS A 144 9.22 11.85 11.09
CA LYS A 144 8.15 11.86 12.10
C LYS A 144 6.77 12.22 11.54
N LYS A 145 6.71 12.63 10.28
CA LYS A 145 5.51 13.17 9.64
C LYS A 145 4.93 12.22 8.61
N ASP A 146 5.71 11.86 7.61
CA ASP A 146 5.29 10.96 6.53
C ASP A 146 5.42 9.49 6.93
N LEU A 147 4.80 8.61 6.15
CA LEU A 147 4.74 7.18 6.42
C LEU A 147 5.10 6.37 5.17
N LEU A 148 5.88 5.29 5.34
CA LEU A 148 6.12 4.29 4.30
C LEU A 148 5.36 3.01 4.59
N GLN A 149 4.64 2.50 3.60
CA GLN A 149 3.79 1.32 3.69
C GLN A 149 3.91 0.44 2.44
N PHE A 150 3.05 -0.57 2.31
CA PHE A 150 3.16 -1.57 1.24
C PHE A 150 2.11 -1.39 0.16
N HIS A 151 2.59 -1.31 -1.08
CA HIS A 151 1.79 -1.42 -2.28
C HIS A 151 2.24 -2.66 -3.05
N TYR A 152 1.32 -3.43 -3.62
CA TYR A 152 1.69 -4.64 -4.33
C TYR A 152 0.84 -4.90 -5.56
N HIS A 153 1.53 -5.24 -6.65
CA HIS A 153 0.93 -5.69 -7.89
C HIS A 153 1.23 -7.18 -8.07
N PRO A 154 0.18 -8.03 -8.23
CA PRO A 154 0.38 -9.40 -8.63
C PRO A 154 1.02 -9.50 -10.03
N LEU A 155 1.76 -10.59 -10.26
CA LEU A 155 2.44 -10.82 -11.54
C LEU A 155 1.43 -11.17 -12.65
N PRO A 156 1.51 -10.53 -13.83
CA PRO A 156 0.74 -10.95 -14.98
C PRO A 156 1.32 -12.23 -15.59
N PHE A 157 0.47 -13.07 -16.21
CA PHE A 157 0.92 -14.32 -16.84
C PHE A 157 1.96 -14.14 -17.95
N ASN A 158 1.92 -13.00 -18.66
CA ASN A 158 2.91 -12.69 -19.71
C ASN A 158 4.21 -12.07 -19.15
N GLY A 159 4.28 -11.82 -17.85
CA GLY A 159 5.45 -11.28 -17.17
C GLY A 159 5.81 -9.84 -17.52
N HIS A 160 5.03 -9.11 -18.33
CA HIS A 160 5.37 -7.74 -18.73
C HIS A 160 5.24 -6.75 -17.55
N TYR A 161 6.16 -5.79 -17.43
CA TYR A 161 6.19 -4.80 -16.35
C TYR A 161 5.07 -3.76 -16.41
N ASN A 162 4.39 -3.65 -17.55
CA ASN A 162 3.31 -2.68 -17.78
C ASN A 162 1.92 -3.29 -17.62
N TYR A 163 1.83 -4.53 -17.15
CA TYR A 163 0.58 -5.22 -16.87
C TYR A 163 0.56 -5.69 -15.42
N CYS A 164 -0.64 -5.86 -14.89
CA CYS A 164 -0.88 -6.41 -13.57
C CYS A 164 -1.57 -7.77 -13.68
N GLY A 165 -1.21 -8.69 -12.80
CA GLY A 165 -2.05 -9.85 -12.49
C GLY A 165 -3.15 -9.49 -11.49
N THR A 166 -3.94 -10.49 -11.13
CA THR A 166 -5.02 -10.37 -10.12
C THR A 166 -4.93 -11.42 -9.02
N SER A 167 -3.93 -12.30 -9.03
CA SER A 167 -3.79 -13.39 -8.06
C SER A 167 -2.44 -13.36 -7.37
N TYR A 168 -2.49 -13.28 -6.04
CA TYR A 168 -1.35 -13.25 -5.14
C TYR A 168 -0.72 -14.63 -5.04
N ILE A 169 -1.53 -15.70 -4.96
CA ILE A 169 -1.02 -17.07 -4.88
C ILE A 169 -0.25 -17.45 -6.15
N ASN A 170 -0.67 -16.97 -7.32
CA ASN A 170 0.06 -17.20 -8.57
C ASN A 170 1.34 -16.34 -8.69
N SER A 171 1.58 -15.44 -7.75
CA SER A 171 2.71 -14.53 -7.79
C SER A 171 3.79 -14.98 -6.82
N ASN A 172 4.81 -15.63 -7.37
CA ASN A 172 5.93 -16.21 -6.60
C ASN A 172 6.88 -15.19 -5.95
N ASN A 173 6.68 -13.88 -6.18
CA ASN A 173 7.54 -12.81 -5.69
C ASN A 173 7.10 -12.23 -4.34
N LEU A 174 5.81 -12.31 -3.97
CA LEU A 174 5.24 -11.61 -2.81
C LEU A 174 5.98 -11.94 -1.50
N PHE A 175 6.12 -13.22 -1.20
CA PHE A 175 6.75 -13.66 0.04
C PHE A 175 8.25 -13.35 0.07
N GLU A 176 8.94 -13.43 -1.07
CA GLU A 176 10.36 -13.04 -1.15
C GLU A 176 10.54 -11.53 -0.94
N ILE A 177 9.68 -10.69 -1.53
CA ILE A 177 9.65 -9.24 -1.29
C ILE A 177 9.53 -8.96 0.20
N MET A 178 8.56 -9.59 0.87
CA MET A 178 8.33 -9.41 2.31
C MET A 178 9.51 -9.93 3.16
N CYS A 179 10.12 -11.06 2.79
CA CYS A 179 11.32 -11.56 3.46
C CYS A 179 12.49 -10.58 3.36
N ARG A 180 12.75 -10.03 2.18
CA ARG A 180 13.83 -9.05 1.96
C ARG A 180 13.54 -7.73 2.65
N ARG A 181 12.30 -7.25 2.60
CA ARG A 181 11.87 -6.04 3.32
C ARG A 181 12.08 -6.21 4.84
N LEU A 182 11.74 -7.38 5.39
CA LEU A 182 11.93 -7.69 6.80
C LEU A 182 13.40 -7.81 7.18
N ILE A 183 14.17 -8.66 6.48
CA ILE A 183 15.55 -8.98 6.83
C ILE A 183 16.51 -7.85 6.47
N ASP A 184 16.43 -7.32 5.24
CA ASP A 184 17.42 -6.38 4.72
C ASP A 184 17.05 -4.92 5.01
N LYS A 185 15.75 -4.61 5.10
CA LYS A 185 15.26 -3.23 5.33
C LYS A 185 14.68 -2.99 6.72
N GLN A 186 14.62 -4.04 7.56
CA GLN A 186 14.10 -3.95 8.93
C GLN A 186 12.70 -3.31 8.96
N ALA A 187 11.86 -3.68 7.99
CA ALA A 187 10.58 -3.08 7.74
C ALA A 187 9.51 -4.16 7.54
N PHE A 188 8.34 -3.92 8.12
CA PHE A 188 7.17 -4.77 7.97
C PHE A 188 5.95 -3.84 7.96
N PRO A 189 5.06 -3.95 6.96
CA PRO A 189 3.97 -3.00 6.78
C PRO A 189 2.85 -3.22 7.80
N ALA A 190 2.21 -2.14 8.19
CA ALA A 190 0.97 -2.16 8.97
C ALA A 190 -0.23 -1.62 8.19
N SER A 191 0.02 -0.96 7.05
CA SER A 191 -1.03 -0.53 6.13
C SER A 191 -0.74 -0.99 4.71
N TYR A 192 -1.82 -1.14 3.93
CA TYR A 192 -1.78 -1.69 2.59
C TYR A 192 -2.61 -0.87 1.59
N ARG A 193 -2.15 -0.88 0.33
CA ARG A 193 -2.96 -0.55 -0.84
C ARG A 193 -2.74 -1.56 -1.96
N ALA A 194 -3.83 -2.06 -2.52
CA ALA A 194 -3.84 -2.97 -3.64
C ALA A 194 -3.47 -2.27 -4.96
N GLY A 195 -2.55 -2.87 -5.71
CA GLY A 195 -2.29 -2.49 -7.09
C GLY A 195 -3.55 -2.65 -7.93
N MET A 196 -3.93 -1.60 -8.66
CA MET A 196 -5.18 -1.53 -9.45
C MET A 196 -6.43 -1.80 -8.60
N GLU A 197 -6.32 -1.54 -7.30
CA GLU A 197 -7.37 -1.77 -6.30
C GLU A 197 -7.87 -3.23 -6.31
N ALA A 198 -7.02 -4.16 -6.77
CA ALA A 198 -7.40 -5.55 -7.02
C ALA A 198 -7.21 -6.40 -5.76
N GLU A 199 -8.29 -6.55 -5.00
CA GLU A 199 -8.41 -7.57 -3.95
C GLU A 199 -9.29 -8.73 -4.41
N ARG A 200 -8.88 -9.95 -4.05
CA ARG A 200 -9.56 -11.22 -4.34
C ARG A 200 -9.38 -12.13 -3.12
N PRO A 201 -10.09 -13.28 -3.02
CA PRO A 201 -10.03 -14.12 -1.81
C PRO A 201 -8.61 -14.50 -1.37
N ASP A 202 -7.67 -14.66 -2.31
CA ASP A 202 -6.27 -14.97 -2.01
C ASP A 202 -5.49 -13.77 -1.43
N ALA A 203 -5.69 -12.58 -1.99
CA ALA A 203 -5.17 -11.33 -1.41
C ALA A 203 -5.74 -11.10 0.00
N HIS A 204 -7.06 -11.28 0.14
CA HIS A 204 -7.78 -11.12 1.39
C HIS A 204 -7.17 -12.03 2.48
N TRP A 205 -6.93 -13.30 2.17
CA TRP A 205 -6.30 -14.25 3.09
C TRP A 205 -4.87 -13.87 3.49
N PHE A 206 -4.07 -13.31 2.56
CA PHE A 206 -2.74 -12.82 2.87
C PHE A 206 -2.80 -11.63 3.85
N LEU A 207 -3.67 -10.65 3.56
CA LEU A 207 -3.76 -9.42 4.32
C LEU A 207 -4.30 -9.67 5.74
N GLU A 208 -5.29 -10.55 5.86
CA GLU A 208 -5.90 -10.96 7.13
C GLU A 208 -4.90 -11.60 8.11
N GLN A 209 -3.80 -12.18 7.62
CA GLN A 209 -2.79 -12.79 8.48
C GLN A 209 -1.80 -11.79 9.09
N TRP A 210 -1.53 -10.66 8.41
CA TRP A 210 -0.37 -9.84 8.75
C TRP A 210 -0.55 -8.32 8.69
N ILE A 211 -1.50 -7.79 7.91
CA ILE A 211 -1.63 -6.35 7.70
C ILE A 211 -2.97 -5.83 8.24
N PRO A 212 -2.98 -5.04 9.33
CA PRO A 212 -4.21 -4.62 10.00
C PRO A 212 -5.05 -3.59 9.23
N PHE A 213 -4.43 -2.74 8.41
CA PHE A 213 -5.12 -1.61 7.80
C PHE A 213 -5.06 -1.65 6.28
N ASP A 214 -6.21 -1.51 5.65
CA ASP A 214 -6.37 -1.53 4.20
C ASP A 214 -7.11 -0.29 3.70
N TYR A 215 -6.47 0.36 2.74
CA TYR A 215 -6.96 1.56 2.07
C TYR A 215 -7.40 1.27 0.63
N SER A 216 -7.63 0.01 0.25
CA SER A 216 -7.88 -0.37 -1.14
C SER A 216 -9.32 -0.13 -1.63
N ASN A 217 -10.27 0.16 -0.73
CA ASN A 217 -11.68 0.34 -1.09
C ASN A 217 -11.93 1.61 -1.92
N ASP A 218 -11.86 1.49 -3.23
CA ASP A 218 -12.21 2.54 -4.20
C ASP A 218 -13.68 2.43 -4.60
N SER A 219 -14.60 2.34 -3.63
CA SER A 219 -16.04 2.32 -3.90
C SER A 219 -16.56 3.71 -4.33
N TYR A 220 -17.36 3.71 -5.39
CA TYR A 220 -17.98 4.90 -5.97
C TYR A 220 -19.17 4.52 -6.85
N GLU A 221 -20.11 5.45 -7.01
CA GLU A 221 -21.26 5.28 -7.90
C GLU A 221 -20.91 5.67 -9.33
N ARG A 222 -20.99 4.71 -10.25
CA ARG A 222 -20.88 4.97 -11.70
C ARG A 222 -21.48 3.83 -12.51
N GLU A 223 -22.43 4.16 -13.38
CA GLU A 223 -23.06 3.25 -14.33
C GLU A 223 -22.03 2.48 -15.17
N ASN A 224 -22.18 1.16 -15.26
CA ASN A 224 -21.20 0.29 -15.94
C ASN A 224 -21.01 0.66 -17.43
N SER A 225 -22.07 1.10 -18.10
CA SER A 225 -22.03 1.55 -19.49
C SER A 225 -21.15 2.80 -19.70
N SER A 226 -21.07 3.66 -18.68
CA SER A 226 -20.25 4.88 -18.67
C SER A 226 -18.77 4.64 -18.33
N ARG A 227 -18.40 3.40 -17.98
CA ARG A 227 -17.02 3.01 -17.71
C ARG A 227 -16.30 2.66 -19.00
N GLN A 228 -14.99 2.86 -18.99
CA GLN A 228 -14.12 2.46 -20.09
C GLN A 228 -14.15 0.92 -20.24
N PRO A 229 -14.07 0.37 -21.48
CA PRO A 229 -14.38 -1.04 -21.74
C PRO A 229 -13.58 -2.06 -20.90
N ASP A 230 -12.32 -1.75 -20.62
CA ASP A 230 -11.42 -2.57 -19.81
C ASP A 230 -11.68 -2.50 -18.29
N LEU A 231 -12.45 -1.51 -17.82
CA LEU A 231 -12.76 -1.29 -16.40
C LEU A 231 -14.16 -1.76 -16.01
N ARG A 232 -14.93 -2.31 -16.96
CA ARG A 232 -16.29 -2.77 -16.73
C ARG A 232 -16.31 -3.99 -15.83
N ASP A 233 -17.41 -4.12 -15.10
CA ASP A 233 -17.75 -5.31 -14.32
C ASP A 233 -16.70 -5.73 -13.28
N GLY A 234 -15.90 -4.77 -12.77
CA GLY A 234 -14.94 -5.02 -11.68
C GLY A 234 -13.67 -5.76 -12.12
N ARG A 235 -13.31 -5.73 -13.41
CA ARG A 235 -12.20 -6.52 -13.97
C ARG A 235 -10.88 -6.44 -13.19
N TYR A 236 -10.48 -5.25 -12.77
CA TYR A 236 -9.24 -5.02 -12.01
C TYR A 236 -9.55 -4.95 -10.51
N GLY A 237 -10.05 -3.82 -10.02
CA GLY A 237 -10.64 -3.68 -8.69
C GLY A 237 -12.16 -3.77 -8.74
N ASP A 238 -12.75 -4.58 -7.87
CA ASP A 238 -14.21 -4.65 -7.70
C ASP A 238 -14.59 -4.21 -6.30
N TRP A 239 -15.19 -3.03 -6.18
CA TRP A 239 -15.63 -2.43 -4.92
C TRP A 239 -17.11 -2.01 -4.99
N ARG A 240 -17.86 -2.59 -5.94
CA ARG A 240 -19.26 -2.21 -6.21
C ARG A 240 -20.20 -2.54 -5.06
N HIS A 241 -19.89 -3.54 -4.24
CA HIS A 241 -20.67 -3.89 -3.04
C HIS A 241 -20.13 -3.23 -1.78
N ALA A 242 -18.96 -2.58 -1.86
CA ALA A 242 -18.27 -2.08 -0.69
C ALA A 242 -18.93 -0.82 -0.13
N SER A 243 -18.78 -0.63 1.18
CA SER A 243 -19.27 0.55 1.87
C SER A 243 -18.65 1.83 1.29
N MET A 244 -19.50 2.78 0.90
CA MET A 244 -19.11 4.13 0.52
C MET A 244 -19.02 5.09 1.71
N LYS A 245 -19.27 4.62 2.94
CA LYS A 245 -19.14 5.45 4.14
C LYS A 245 -17.67 5.77 4.41
N TRP A 246 -17.40 6.92 5.01
CA TRP A 246 -16.06 7.34 5.41
C TRP A 246 -15.71 6.80 6.80
N ARG A 247 -16.06 5.54 7.07
CA ARG A 247 -15.72 4.83 8.29
C ARG A 247 -15.11 3.47 7.93
N PRO A 248 -14.10 3.00 8.67
CA PRO A 248 -13.59 1.65 8.56
C PRO A 248 -14.68 0.59 8.80
N TYR A 249 -14.45 -0.60 8.25
CA TYR A 249 -15.20 -1.81 8.58
C TYR A 249 -14.30 -3.03 8.61
N HIS A 250 -14.67 -4.02 9.42
CA HIS A 250 -14.12 -5.36 9.33
C HIS A 250 -14.76 -6.11 8.16
N PRO A 251 -14.01 -6.72 7.23
CA PRO A 251 -14.58 -7.42 6.11
C PRO A 251 -15.20 -8.78 6.50
N SER A 252 -16.07 -9.30 5.64
CA SER A 252 -16.48 -10.71 5.64
C SER A 252 -15.41 -11.59 4.99
N HIS A 253 -15.28 -12.81 5.50
CA HIS A 253 -14.37 -13.80 4.93
C HIS A 253 -14.79 -14.29 3.53
N ASP A 254 -16.09 -14.20 3.21
CA ASP A 254 -16.66 -14.64 1.93
C ASP A 254 -16.59 -13.55 0.86
N ASP A 255 -16.77 -12.28 1.27
CA ASP A 255 -16.70 -11.11 0.41
C ASP A 255 -16.08 -9.94 1.18
N TYR A 256 -14.88 -9.53 0.78
CA TYR A 256 -14.13 -8.44 1.42
C TYR A 256 -14.85 -7.09 1.32
N GLN A 257 -15.84 -6.96 0.42
CA GLN A 257 -16.63 -5.75 0.27
C GLN A 257 -17.70 -5.59 1.36
N GLU A 258 -18.11 -6.67 2.02
CA GLU A 258 -19.18 -6.64 3.03
C GLU A 258 -18.63 -6.55 4.45
N GLU A 259 -19.40 -5.97 5.37
CA GLU A 259 -19.07 -5.98 6.81
C GLU A 259 -19.12 -7.42 7.36
N GLY A 260 -18.16 -7.77 8.22
CA GLY A 260 -17.99 -9.11 8.79
C GLY A 260 -17.15 -9.13 10.06
N TYR A 261 -16.40 -10.20 10.26
CA TYR A 261 -15.70 -10.50 11.53
C TYR A 261 -14.21 -10.85 11.35
N CYS A 262 -13.63 -10.56 10.17
CA CYS A 262 -12.19 -10.64 9.97
C CYS A 262 -11.46 -9.60 10.83
N HIS A 263 -10.19 -9.85 11.13
CA HIS A 263 -9.32 -9.01 11.96
C HIS A 263 -9.02 -7.66 11.30
N ARG A 264 -8.77 -7.64 9.99
CA ARG A 264 -8.36 -6.44 9.25
C ARG A 264 -9.44 -5.35 9.26
N TRP A 265 -9.04 -4.09 9.14
CA TRP A 265 -9.90 -2.94 8.85
C TRP A 265 -9.72 -2.46 7.41
N ILE A 266 -10.82 -2.30 6.69
CA ILE A 266 -10.86 -1.69 5.36
C ILE A 266 -11.53 -0.31 5.47
N THR A 267 -10.95 0.72 4.86
CA THR A 267 -11.58 2.04 4.72
C THR A 267 -11.66 2.48 3.27
N ARG A 268 -12.72 3.23 2.95
CA ARG A 268 -12.89 3.85 1.63
C ARG A 268 -11.74 4.81 1.32
N CYS A 269 -11.16 4.69 0.14
CA CYS A 269 -10.15 5.56 -0.40
C CYS A 269 -10.33 5.77 -1.91
N ILE A 270 -10.62 7.00 -2.32
CA ILE A 270 -10.94 7.31 -3.72
C ILE A 270 -9.74 7.86 -4.47
N SER A 271 -9.56 7.49 -5.74
CA SER A 271 -8.59 8.17 -6.62
C SER A 271 -8.83 9.69 -6.70
N LEU A 272 -7.78 10.51 -6.57
CA LEU A 272 -7.86 11.97 -6.79
C LEU A 272 -8.29 12.29 -8.22
N ASP A 273 -7.69 11.63 -9.20
CA ASP A 273 -8.12 11.68 -10.60
C ASP A 273 -7.64 10.44 -11.37
N SER A 274 -8.52 9.44 -11.53
CA SER A 274 -8.23 8.24 -12.32
C SER A 274 -9.32 7.95 -13.35
N ARG A 275 -9.06 6.96 -14.21
CA ARG A 275 -10.03 6.44 -15.19
C ARG A 275 -11.21 5.76 -14.50
N VAL A 276 -10.99 5.28 -13.28
CA VAL A 276 -11.96 4.55 -12.46
C VAL A 276 -12.83 5.57 -11.73
N ALA A 277 -12.23 6.30 -10.79
CA ALA A 277 -12.89 7.21 -9.88
C ALA A 277 -12.18 8.57 -9.81
N LYS A 278 -12.87 9.55 -9.24
CA LYS A 278 -12.37 10.91 -9.03
C LYS A 278 -12.97 11.46 -7.76
N LEU A 279 -12.14 12.00 -6.88
CA LEU A 279 -12.60 12.69 -5.67
C LEU A 279 -13.36 13.97 -6.05
N GLU A 280 -14.59 14.11 -5.55
CA GLU A 280 -15.41 15.30 -5.76
C GLU A 280 -15.67 16.05 -4.45
N THR A 281 -16.16 17.30 -4.57
CA THR A 281 -16.52 18.10 -3.37
C THR A 281 -17.64 17.44 -2.56
N GLN A 282 -18.51 16.67 -3.22
CA GLN A 282 -19.59 15.95 -2.55
C GLN A 282 -19.05 14.83 -1.64
N ASP A 283 -18.01 14.10 -2.07
CA ASP A 283 -17.31 13.10 -1.25
C ASP A 283 -16.74 13.73 0.03
N VAL A 284 -16.05 14.87 -0.11
CA VAL A 284 -15.49 15.62 1.03
C VAL A 284 -16.61 16.08 1.96
N LYS A 285 -17.71 16.62 1.40
CA LYS A 285 -18.87 17.05 2.17
C LYS A 285 -19.47 15.90 2.99
N GLU A 286 -19.60 14.72 2.41
CA GLU A 286 -20.14 13.54 3.10
C GLU A 286 -19.29 13.13 4.30
N ALA A 287 -17.97 13.18 4.19
CA ALA A 287 -17.07 12.92 5.31
C ALA A 287 -17.26 13.92 6.46
N PHE A 288 -17.40 15.21 6.15
CA PHE A 288 -17.65 16.26 7.14
C PHE A 288 -19.06 16.16 7.74
N GLU A 289 -20.07 15.83 6.94
CA GLU A 289 -21.44 15.58 7.44
C GLU A 289 -21.48 14.37 8.39
N GLN A 290 -20.70 13.33 8.11
CA GLN A 290 -20.54 12.18 9.00
C GLN A 290 -19.94 12.61 10.34
N ALA A 291 -18.81 13.32 10.31
CA ALA A 291 -18.16 13.84 11.52
C ALA A 291 -19.05 14.81 12.31
N ASP A 292 -19.83 15.66 11.64
CA ASP A 292 -20.74 16.60 12.31
C ASP A 292 -21.86 15.90 13.09
N ARG A 293 -22.29 14.72 12.63
CA ARG A 293 -23.23 13.83 13.35
C ARG A 293 -22.58 13.13 14.56
N GLY A 294 -21.28 13.32 14.80
CA GLY A 294 -20.53 12.68 15.87
C GLY A 294 -19.96 11.31 15.51
N GLU A 295 -19.96 10.97 14.21
CA GLU A 295 -19.33 9.77 13.67
C GLU A 295 -17.99 10.16 13.04
N THR A 296 -16.87 9.95 13.74
CA THR A 296 -15.52 10.25 13.22
C THR A 296 -15.33 9.67 11.82
N ALA A 297 -14.71 10.44 10.93
CA ALA A 297 -14.54 10.07 9.54
C ALA A 297 -13.06 9.94 9.15
N ILE A 298 -12.74 8.99 8.28
CA ILE A 298 -11.47 8.95 7.54
C ILE A 298 -11.77 9.34 6.10
N LEU A 299 -11.38 10.55 5.70
CA LEU A 299 -11.39 10.95 4.29
C LEU A 299 -10.05 10.60 3.68
N SER A 300 -10.00 9.47 2.97
CA SER A 300 -8.78 9.02 2.30
C SER A 300 -8.90 9.06 0.78
N PHE A 301 -7.80 9.38 0.12
CA PHE A 301 -7.73 9.45 -1.34
C PHE A 301 -6.33 9.13 -1.84
N ALA A 302 -6.25 8.69 -3.10
CA ALA A 302 -5.03 8.16 -3.68
C ALA A 302 -4.62 8.83 -5.01
N ASN A 303 -3.32 8.91 -5.25
CA ASN A 303 -2.75 9.18 -6.57
C ASN A 303 -1.41 8.44 -6.75
N HIS A 304 -0.68 8.76 -7.83
CA HIS A 304 0.54 8.04 -8.19
C HIS A 304 1.73 8.99 -8.33
N ASP A 305 2.90 8.53 -7.89
CA ASP A 305 4.14 9.33 -7.89
C ASP A 305 4.76 9.55 -9.27
N PHE A 306 4.45 8.70 -10.25
CA PHE A 306 4.88 8.90 -11.63
C PHE A 306 4.10 9.99 -12.37
N ARG A 307 3.21 10.74 -11.69
CA ARG A 307 2.52 11.90 -12.24
C ARG A 307 2.97 13.18 -11.54
N ASP A 308 2.78 14.30 -12.20
CA ASP A 308 2.85 15.60 -11.53
C ASP A 308 1.62 15.76 -10.60
N MET A 309 1.84 15.53 -9.30
CA MET A 309 0.77 15.52 -8.31
C MET A 309 0.31 16.92 -7.85
N HIS A 310 0.99 18.01 -8.22
CA HIS A 310 0.74 19.34 -7.65
C HIS A 310 -0.73 19.74 -7.78
N LYS A 311 -1.27 19.68 -9.01
CA LYS A 311 -2.63 20.11 -9.29
C LYS A 311 -3.68 19.24 -8.60
N GLU A 312 -3.47 17.94 -8.55
CA GLU A 312 -4.39 17.00 -7.90
C GLU A 312 -4.44 17.25 -6.39
N VAL A 313 -3.27 17.41 -5.76
CA VAL A 313 -3.17 17.67 -4.31
C VAL A 313 -3.70 19.06 -3.95
N GLU A 314 -3.41 20.09 -4.74
CA GLU A 314 -3.95 21.43 -4.53
C GLU A 314 -5.48 21.47 -4.66
N ASN A 315 -6.06 20.72 -5.59
CA ASN A 315 -7.51 20.59 -5.70
C ASN A 315 -8.12 19.91 -4.47
N ALA A 316 -7.48 18.85 -3.95
CA ALA A 316 -7.92 18.21 -2.71
C ALA A 316 -7.87 19.17 -1.53
N MET A 317 -6.76 19.89 -1.37
CA MET A 317 -6.59 20.94 -0.36
C MET A 317 -7.70 22.00 -0.45
N TYR A 318 -8.05 22.45 -1.66
CA TYR A 318 -9.14 23.40 -1.89
C TYR A 318 -10.52 22.84 -1.50
N MET A 319 -10.84 21.60 -1.91
CA MET A 319 -12.11 20.97 -1.57
C MET A 319 -12.26 20.76 -0.06
N ILE A 320 -11.19 20.33 0.63
CA ILE A 320 -11.16 20.18 2.09
C ILE A 320 -11.37 21.53 2.76
N LYS A 321 -10.59 22.55 2.39
CA LYS A 321 -10.67 23.87 3.03
C LYS A 321 -12.03 24.53 2.84
N SER A 322 -12.55 24.53 1.60
CA SER A 322 -13.85 25.11 1.28
C SER A 322 -15.04 24.37 1.92
N THR A 323 -14.88 23.06 2.19
CA THR A 323 -15.86 22.28 2.95
C THR A 323 -15.77 22.59 4.44
N ALA A 324 -14.57 22.58 5.01
CA ALA A 324 -14.34 22.87 6.43
C ALA A 324 -14.93 24.23 6.86
N ASP A 325 -14.85 25.25 6.02
CA ASP A 325 -15.44 26.58 6.29
C ASP A 325 -16.97 26.53 6.48
N LYS A 326 -17.65 25.48 6.02
CA LYS A 326 -19.10 25.25 6.19
C LYS A 326 -19.44 24.41 7.43
N TYR A 327 -18.45 23.78 8.06
CA TYR A 327 -18.61 22.93 9.25
C TYR A 327 -17.64 23.39 10.37
N PRO A 328 -17.85 24.59 10.95
CA PRO A 328 -16.88 25.20 11.88
C PRO A 328 -16.68 24.42 13.19
N ASP A 329 -17.61 23.54 13.55
CA ASP A 329 -17.52 22.67 14.73
C ASP A 329 -16.81 21.34 14.45
N VAL A 330 -16.54 21.01 13.18
CA VAL A 330 -15.82 19.81 12.76
C VAL A 330 -14.35 20.14 12.62
N LYS A 331 -13.50 19.37 13.32
CA LYS A 331 -12.06 19.45 13.17
C LYS A 331 -11.61 18.48 12.09
N TYR A 332 -10.59 18.87 11.34
CA TYR A 332 -9.90 17.98 10.41
C TYR A 332 -8.41 17.98 10.70
N HIS A 333 -7.77 16.84 10.42
CA HIS A 333 -6.38 16.54 10.79
C HIS A 333 -5.65 15.89 9.62
N PHE A 334 -4.46 16.38 9.27
CA PHE A 334 -3.59 15.68 8.32
C PHE A 334 -2.77 14.65 9.08
N VAL A 335 -3.01 13.36 8.82
CA VAL A 335 -2.42 12.28 9.61
C VAL A 335 -1.84 11.18 8.73
N ASP A 336 -0.97 10.38 9.34
CA ASP A 336 -0.54 9.14 8.71
C ASP A 336 -1.62 8.04 8.79
N ALA A 337 -1.53 7.06 7.90
CA ALA A 337 -2.54 6.02 7.69
C ALA A 337 -2.75 5.13 8.93
N ILE A 338 -1.69 4.85 9.71
CA ILE A 338 -1.81 4.07 10.95
C ILE A 338 -2.58 4.89 11.99
N GLU A 339 -2.20 6.17 12.17
CA GLU A 339 -2.84 7.06 13.15
C GLU A 339 -4.31 7.32 12.82
N ALA A 340 -4.68 7.42 11.54
CA ALA A 340 -6.08 7.61 11.14
C ALA A 340 -6.97 6.45 11.59
N MET A 341 -6.56 5.19 11.32
CA MET A 341 -7.31 4.00 11.75
C MET A 341 -7.37 3.92 13.27
N LYS A 342 -6.22 4.07 13.92
CA LYS A 342 -6.10 4.01 15.38
C LYS A 342 -7.04 4.99 16.08
N LYS A 343 -7.04 6.26 15.65
CA LYS A 343 -7.86 7.31 16.27
C LYS A 343 -9.34 7.17 15.95
N THR A 344 -9.69 6.73 14.75
CA THR A 344 -11.10 6.56 14.34
C THR A 344 -11.77 5.43 15.12
N GLU A 345 -11.10 4.29 15.21
CA GLU A 345 -11.65 3.09 15.87
C GLU A 345 -11.28 2.98 17.36
N GLY A 346 -10.57 3.98 17.91
CA GLY A 346 -10.18 4.01 19.32
C GLY A 346 -9.28 2.83 19.72
N LEU A 347 -8.36 2.44 18.83
CA LEU A 347 -7.53 1.26 19.00
C LEU A 347 -6.41 1.53 20.01
N GLU A 348 -6.31 0.66 21.00
CA GLU A 348 -5.22 0.65 21.98
C GLU A 348 -4.76 -0.79 22.19
N ALA A 349 -3.50 -1.07 21.86
CA ALA A 349 -2.94 -2.41 22.08
C ALA A 349 -1.49 -2.34 22.56
N ALA A 350 -1.14 -3.24 23.49
CA ALA A 350 0.26 -3.44 23.87
C ALA A 350 1.04 -4.01 22.68
N ALA A 351 2.35 -3.73 22.61
CA ALA A 351 3.20 -4.34 21.58
C ALA A 351 3.26 -5.87 21.78
N PRO A 352 3.46 -6.67 20.72
CA PRO A 352 3.49 -8.13 20.83
C PRO A 352 4.37 -8.69 21.97
N GLU A 353 5.55 -8.10 22.17
CA GLU A 353 6.58 -8.51 23.14
C GLU A 353 6.99 -9.99 22.98
N PHE A 354 7.65 -10.30 21.86
CA PHE A 354 8.10 -11.65 21.55
C PHE A 354 9.25 -12.11 22.46
N ASN A 355 9.21 -13.37 22.86
CA ASN A 355 10.33 -14.14 23.40
C ASN A 355 10.74 -15.18 22.36
N VAL A 356 12.05 -15.36 22.18
CA VAL A 356 12.63 -16.27 21.21
C VAL A 356 13.60 -17.22 21.88
N LYS A 357 13.57 -18.49 21.48
CA LYS A 357 14.53 -19.52 21.89
C LYS A 357 14.87 -20.41 20.70
N LEU A 358 16.15 -20.74 20.55
CA LEU A 358 16.61 -21.81 19.67
C LEU A 358 16.99 -23.02 20.52
N ALA A 359 16.36 -24.17 20.29
CA ALA A 359 16.62 -25.42 20.98
C ALA A 359 17.24 -26.42 20.00
N LYS A 360 18.56 -26.59 20.09
CA LYS A 360 19.29 -27.57 19.27
C LYS A 360 19.11 -28.97 19.81
N ASP A 361 18.77 -29.90 18.93
CA ASP A 361 18.75 -31.34 19.15
C ASP A 361 19.89 -31.96 18.35
N GLN A 362 21.00 -32.26 19.03
CA GLN A 362 22.19 -32.81 18.38
C GLN A 362 21.99 -34.25 17.93
N ASP A 363 21.12 -35.01 18.59
CA ASP A 363 20.91 -36.43 18.29
C ASP A 363 20.13 -36.60 16.97
N ASN A 364 19.25 -35.66 16.66
CA ASN A 364 18.42 -35.65 15.45
C ASN A 364 18.88 -34.63 14.38
N ASP A 365 20.04 -33.99 14.57
CA ASP A 365 20.57 -32.93 13.71
C ASP A 365 19.53 -31.84 13.36
N ALA A 366 18.75 -31.46 14.37
CA ALA A 366 17.62 -30.55 14.25
C ALA A 366 17.76 -29.34 15.17
N CYS A 367 17.07 -28.26 14.84
CA CYS A 367 16.95 -27.10 15.72
C CYS A 367 15.52 -26.58 15.71
N GLU A 368 14.88 -26.55 16.88
CA GLU A 368 13.56 -25.97 17.04
C GLU A 368 13.68 -24.49 17.39
N LEU A 369 13.05 -23.64 16.57
CA LEU A 369 12.79 -22.24 16.89
C LEU A 369 11.46 -22.14 17.62
N VAL A 370 11.50 -21.61 18.84
CA VAL A 370 10.31 -21.38 19.67
C VAL A 370 10.11 -19.88 19.84
N VAL A 371 8.93 -19.41 19.44
CA VAL A 371 8.52 -18.01 19.59
C VAL A 371 7.26 -17.94 20.45
N MET A 372 7.22 -16.98 21.38
CA MET A 372 6.05 -16.72 22.21
C MET A 372 5.80 -15.23 22.33
N ALA A 373 4.61 -14.76 21.96
CA ALA A 373 4.17 -13.39 22.22
C ALA A 373 3.63 -13.27 23.65
N ARG A 374 3.99 -12.20 24.35
CA ARG A 374 3.42 -11.90 25.68
C ARG A 374 2.03 -11.28 25.56
N ASN A 375 1.82 -10.46 24.54
CA ASN A 375 0.55 -9.79 24.25
C ASN A 375 -0.06 -10.33 22.95
N SER A 376 -1.28 -9.90 22.62
CA SER A 376 -1.90 -10.25 21.35
C SER A 376 -1.10 -9.69 20.17
N ILE A 377 -1.16 -10.43 19.07
CA ILE A 377 -0.70 -9.97 17.76
C ILE A 377 -1.93 -9.81 16.86
N PHE A 378 -1.77 -9.00 15.82
CA PHE A 378 -2.68 -9.00 14.70
C PHE A 378 -2.55 -10.33 13.93
N GLY A 379 -3.69 -10.87 13.47
CA GLY A 379 -3.75 -12.09 12.70
C GLY A 379 -3.41 -13.35 13.51
N THR A 380 -2.98 -14.39 12.81
CA THR A 380 -2.91 -15.76 13.35
C THR A 380 -1.51 -16.22 13.73
N GLN A 381 -0.48 -15.68 13.07
CA GLN A 381 0.92 -16.05 13.26
C GLN A 381 1.84 -14.90 12.83
N PRO A 382 3.05 -14.76 13.43
CA PRO A 382 4.04 -13.83 12.92
C PRO A 382 4.52 -14.25 11.52
N PHE A 383 4.92 -13.30 10.68
CA PHE A 383 5.52 -13.59 9.38
C PHE A 383 6.95 -14.10 9.58
N LEU A 384 7.27 -15.33 9.16
CA LEU A 384 8.61 -15.91 9.26
C LEU A 384 9.39 -15.70 7.97
N ALA A 385 10.59 -15.14 8.08
CA ALA A 385 11.54 -14.99 6.98
C ALA A 385 12.87 -15.66 7.35
N ILE A 386 13.41 -16.44 6.43
CA ILE A 386 14.64 -17.19 6.59
C ILE A 386 15.58 -16.81 5.45
N LYS A 387 16.82 -16.46 5.78
CA LYS A 387 17.90 -16.21 4.81
C LYS A 387 18.99 -17.25 5.00
N THR A 388 19.36 -17.93 3.93
CA THR A 388 20.46 -18.88 3.94
C THR A 388 21.80 -18.18 3.75
N ILE A 389 22.87 -18.90 4.07
CA ILE A 389 24.27 -18.48 3.89
C ILE A 389 24.64 -18.28 2.42
N THR A 390 23.87 -18.90 1.51
CA THR A 390 23.99 -18.74 0.07
C THR A 390 23.22 -17.52 -0.45
N GLY A 391 22.49 -16.82 0.42
CA GLY A 391 21.74 -15.61 0.07
C GLY A 391 20.34 -15.87 -0.50
N GLN A 392 19.79 -17.07 -0.34
CA GLN A 392 18.40 -17.38 -0.70
C GLN A 392 17.46 -16.98 0.43
N TYR A 393 16.23 -16.61 0.09
CA TYR A 393 15.20 -16.17 1.03
C TYR A 393 14.01 -17.11 0.96
N PHE A 394 13.49 -17.45 2.12
CA PHE A 394 12.35 -18.34 2.27
C PHE A 394 11.37 -17.75 3.28
N TRP A 395 10.09 -17.89 2.98
CA TRP A 395 9.01 -17.73 3.93
C TRP A 395 8.42 -19.12 4.20
N ASP A 396 7.95 -19.33 5.42
CA ASP A 396 7.22 -20.54 5.77
C ASP A 396 6.21 -20.27 6.90
N ASN A 397 5.32 -21.23 7.15
CA ASN A 397 4.34 -21.18 8.25
C ASN A 397 4.91 -21.78 9.53
N TRP A 398 4.28 -21.42 10.64
CA TRP A 398 4.59 -21.98 11.95
C TRP A 398 3.68 -23.16 12.30
N ASP A 399 4.21 -24.05 13.13
CA ASP A 399 3.37 -24.94 13.93
C ASP A 399 2.82 -24.20 15.15
N TYR A 400 1.55 -24.41 15.47
CA TYR A 400 0.95 -23.86 16.68
C TYR A 400 1.43 -24.63 17.91
N GLY A 401 1.92 -23.90 18.90
CA GLY A 401 2.18 -24.45 20.22
C GLY A 401 0.88 -24.72 20.98
N LEU A 402 0.96 -25.56 22.02
CA LEU A 402 -0.18 -25.87 22.90
C LEU A 402 -0.72 -24.64 23.67
N GLN A 403 0.08 -23.57 23.77
CA GLN A 403 -0.32 -22.32 24.42
C GLN A 403 -0.64 -21.27 23.34
N LYS A 404 -1.73 -20.52 23.52
CA LYS A 404 -2.06 -19.41 22.62
C LYS A 404 -0.90 -18.41 22.58
N GLY A 405 -0.57 -17.95 21.38
CA GLY A 405 0.55 -17.03 21.18
C GLY A 405 1.93 -17.68 21.22
N LYS A 406 2.00 -19.02 21.18
CA LYS A 406 3.25 -19.77 21.02
C LYS A 406 3.27 -20.44 19.65
N TRP A 407 4.40 -20.33 18.98
CA TRP A 407 4.68 -20.91 17.67
C TRP A 407 6.03 -21.62 17.66
N THR A 408 6.13 -22.68 16.87
CA THR A 408 7.37 -23.45 16.69
C THR A 408 7.67 -23.66 15.22
N TYR A 409 8.95 -23.75 14.88
CA TYR A 409 9.42 -24.15 13.55
C TYR A 409 10.66 -25.03 13.70
N VAL A 410 10.70 -26.16 13.00
CA VAL A 410 11.82 -27.10 13.08
C VAL A 410 12.71 -26.97 11.85
N PHE A 411 13.99 -26.71 12.08
CA PHE A 411 15.04 -26.74 11.07
C PHE A 411 15.72 -28.12 11.07
N ASP A 412 15.47 -28.92 10.04
CA ASP A 412 16.03 -30.27 9.87
C ASP A 412 16.28 -30.60 8.38
N ASP A 413 16.44 -31.88 8.04
CA ASP A 413 16.65 -32.37 6.67
C ASP A 413 15.38 -32.35 5.80
N LYS A 414 14.20 -32.17 6.39
CA LYS A 414 12.90 -32.09 5.68
C LYS A 414 12.45 -30.66 5.45
N THR A 415 13.00 -29.69 6.19
CA THR A 415 12.79 -28.25 5.99
C THR A 415 14.06 -27.60 5.42
N LEU A 416 14.74 -26.77 6.22
CA LEU A 416 16.06 -26.21 5.95
C LEU A 416 17.00 -26.62 7.08
N HIS A 417 18.08 -27.32 6.73
CA HIS A 417 19.06 -27.74 7.71
C HIS A 417 19.68 -26.53 8.41
N PHE A 418 19.62 -26.50 9.74
CA PHE A 418 20.00 -25.35 10.57
C PHE A 418 21.38 -24.73 10.25
N ASN A 419 22.36 -25.55 9.85
CA ASN A 419 23.73 -25.07 9.52
C ASN A 419 23.79 -24.22 8.23
N THR A 420 22.75 -24.29 7.39
CA THR A 420 22.62 -23.50 6.16
C THR A 420 22.01 -22.11 6.40
N ILE A 421 21.52 -21.85 7.61
CA ILE A 421 20.82 -20.61 7.95
C ILE A 421 21.82 -19.52 8.34
N ASP A 422 21.65 -18.33 7.75
CA ASP A 422 22.39 -17.11 8.11
C ASP A 422 21.56 -16.26 9.08
N THR A 423 20.34 -15.95 8.66
CA THR A 423 19.43 -15.08 9.40
C THR A 423 18.04 -15.70 9.49
N ILE A 424 17.46 -15.64 10.68
CA ILE A 424 16.03 -15.87 10.91
C ILE A 424 15.44 -14.53 11.31
N ALA A 425 14.34 -14.12 10.70
CA ALA A 425 13.59 -12.96 11.13
C ALA A 425 12.11 -13.27 11.22
N PHE A 426 11.42 -12.62 12.14
CA PHE A 426 9.97 -12.66 12.17
C PHE A 426 9.40 -11.35 12.67
N ALA A 427 8.18 -11.06 12.24
CA ALA A 427 7.49 -9.83 12.62
C ALA A 427 5.99 -10.06 12.79
N SER A 428 5.38 -9.25 13.64
CA SER A 428 3.93 -9.07 13.60
C SER A 428 3.56 -7.65 13.99
N ASN A 429 2.40 -7.23 13.52
CA ASN A 429 1.71 -6.05 14.01
C ASN A 429 0.86 -6.43 15.23
N ASN A 430 0.40 -5.45 15.97
CA ASN A 430 -0.78 -5.58 16.84
C ASN A 430 -1.97 -4.86 16.20
N ASP A 431 -3.11 -4.86 16.89
CA ASP A 431 -4.36 -4.31 16.36
C ASP A 431 -4.31 -2.78 16.16
N GLU A 432 -3.40 -2.05 16.83
CA GLU A 432 -3.19 -0.61 16.61
C GLU A 432 -2.15 -0.30 15.51
N GLY A 433 -1.62 -1.32 14.82
CA GLY A 433 -0.61 -1.17 13.76
C GLY A 433 0.82 -0.93 14.24
N LYS A 434 1.11 -1.18 15.52
CA LYS A 434 2.48 -1.18 16.04
C LYS A 434 3.16 -2.51 15.72
N THR A 435 4.34 -2.43 15.13
CA THR A 435 5.09 -3.60 14.70
C THR A 435 6.18 -3.97 15.70
N GLU A 436 6.34 -5.27 15.99
CA GLU A 436 7.59 -5.81 16.54
C GLU A 436 8.29 -6.66 15.48
N ILE A 437 9.60 -6.45 15.34
CA ILE A 437 10.49 -7.21 14.46
C ILE A 437 11.59 -7.84 15.32
N ILE A 438 11.81 -9.15 15.17
CA ILE A 438 12.95 -9.88 15.70
C ILE A 438 13.81 -10.36 14.53
N ILE A 439 15.11 -10.09 14.58
CA ILE A 439 16.09 -10.57 13.60
C ILE A 439 17.21 -11.27 14.36
N VAL A 440 17.51 -12.50 13.99
CA VAL A 440 18.49 -13.36 14.64
C VAL A 440 19.57 -13.73 13.63
N LYS A 441 20.80 -13.27 13.86
CA LYS A 441 22.01 -13.66 13.13
C LYS A 441 22.57 -14.93 13.73
N VAL A 442 22.19 -16.07 13.16
CA VAL A 442 22.36 -17.40 13.76
C VAL A 442 23.83 -17.71 14.07
N ARG A 443 24.74 -17.41 13.13
CA ARG A 443 26.18 -17.68 13.26
C ARG A 443 26.89 -16.75 14.25
N GLU A 444 26.34 -15.56 14.48
CA GLU A 444 26.88 -14.59 15.42
C GLU A 444 26.35 -14.80 16.84
N GLY A 445 25.27 -15.58 17.01
CA GLY A 445 24.59 -15.71 18.30
C GLY A 445 23.94 -14.40 18.77
N LYS A 446 23.64 -13.50 17.85
CA LYS A 446 23.11 -12.15 18.13
C LYS A 446 21.71 -11.99 17.59
N GLY A 447 20.91 -11.24 18.34
CA GLY A 447 19.57 -10.85 18.00
C GLY A 447 19.37 -9.34 18.05
N LEU A 448 18.44 -8.86 17.24
CA LEU A 448 17.98 -7.49 17.17
C LEU A 448 16.45 -7.50 17.33
N ARG A 449 15.95 -6.67 18.24
CA ARG A 449 14.54 -6.38 18.44
C ARG A 449 14.26 -4.93 18.08
N LEU A 450 13.20 -4.71 17.32
CA LEU A 450 12.72 -3.39 16.94
C LEU A 450 11.23 -3.28 17.23
N TYR A 451 10.82 -2.17 17.85
CA TYR A 451 9.43 -1.74 17.87
C TYR A 451 9.26 -0.56 16.94
N LYS A 452 8.25 -0.60 16.06
CA LYS A 452 8.10 0.36 14.97
C LYS A 452 6.68 0.87 14.79
N HIS A 453 6.60 2.08 14.20
CA HIS A 453 5.41 2.69 13.62
C HIS A 453 5.71 2.98 12.15
N GLY A 454 5.27 2.11 11.24
CA GLY A 454 5.74 2.11 9.86
C GLY A 454 7.27 2.01 9.79
N GLN A 455 7.91 2.96 9.09
CA GLN A 455 9.37 3.02 8.99
C GLN A 455 10.07 3.50 10.29
N ARG A 456 9.35 4.16 11.19
CA ARG A 456 9.90 4.83 12.38
C ARG A 456 10.31 3.81 13.43
N ILE A 457 11.51 3.94 13.99
CA ILE A 457 11.98 3.10 15.11
C ILE A 457 11.58 3.77 16.42
N LEU A 458 10.70 3.12 17.18
CA LEU A 458 10.27 3.56 18.51
C LEU A 458 11.25 3.09 19.59
N GLN A 459 11.74 1.86 19.45
CA GLN A 459 12.72 1.26 20.35
C GLN A 459 13.56 0.23 19.59
N LYS A 460 14.84 0.15 19.94
CA LYS A 460 15.82 -0.81 19.42
C LYS A 460 16.55 -1.48 20.57
N GLN A 461 16.66 -2.80 20.54
CA GLN A 461 17.39 -3.58 21.54
C GLN A 461 18.17 -4.71 20.87
N GLU A 462 19.45 -4.82 21.19
CA GLU A 462 20.26 -5.98 20.83
C GLU A 462 20.26 -6.99 21.98
N PHE A 463 20.34 -8.28 21.66
CA PHE A 463 20.39 -9.36 22.63
C PHE A 463 21.29 -10.51 22.14
N ASN A 464 21.74 -11.35 23.06
CA ASN A 464 22.42 -12.60 22.72
C ASN A 464 21.41 -13.76 22.85
N LEU A 465 21.56 -14.76 21.98
CA LEU A 465 20.73 -15.97 21.95
C LEU A 465 21.01 -16.93 23.11
#